data_AF-A0A3D2RTA8-F1
#
_entry.id   AF-A0A3D2RTA8-F1
#
_cell.length_a   1.000
_cell.length_b   1.000
_cell.length_c   1.000
_cell.angle_alpha   90.00
_cell.angle_beta   90.00
_cell.angle_gamma   90.00
#
_symmetry.space_group_name_H-M   'P 1'
#
loop_
_entity.id
_entity.type
_entity.pdbx_description
1 polymer ?
#
loop_
_entity_poly.entity_id
_entity_poly.type
_entity_poly.pdbx_seq_one_letter_code
_entity_poly.pdbx_strand_id
1 'polypeptide(L)'
;EDSLEGNSFADLTRSPNASSMDRAIYAEMKPWCMIRYGAFKLVADKEPFTLTHLFDLESDPYELNNLLGHADHVDAQRKLATKLESWWQRVSS
;
A
#
# COMPACT_ATOMS: atom_id res chain seq x y z
N GLU A 1 -0.41 0.53 24.52
CA GLU A 1 0.97 0.37 24.02
C GLU A 1 0.89 -0.69 22.93
N ASP A 2 1.12 -0.45 21.64
CA ASP A 2 2.00 0.49 20.95
C ASP A 2 1.27 1.71 20.34
N SER A 3 1.75 2.94 20.61
CA SER A 3 1.19 4.17 20.01
C SER A 3 1.89 4.60 18.72
N LEU A 4 2.72 3.74 18.13
CA LEU A 4 3.57 4.07 16.98
C LEU A 4 3.22 3.13 15.82
N GLU A 5 2.73 3.70 14.72
CA GLU A 5 2.42 2.94 13.49
C GLU A 5 3.68 2.46 12.74
N GLY A 6 4.84 2.99 13.12
CA GLY A 6 6.13 2.67 12.51
C GLY A 6 6.81 1.46 13.12
N ASN A 7 7.79 0.92 12.39
CA ASN A 7 8.67 -0.13 12.88
C ASN A 7 10.10 0.40 12.91
N SER A 8 10.90 -0.09 13.87
CA SER A 8 12.32 0.26 13.96
C SER A 8 13.10 -0.28 12.76
N PHE A 9 14.08 0.50 12.30
CA PHE A 9 15.08 0.09 11.30
C PHE A 9 16.38 -0.42 11.94
N ALA A 10 16.51 -0.41 13.26
CA ALA A 10 17.76 -0.70 13.97
C ALA A 10 18.29 -2.12 13.72
N ASP A 11 17.44 -3.08 13.40
CA ASP A 11 17.88 -4.45 13.12
C ASP A 11 18.52 -4.57 11.73
N LEU A 12 17.98 -3.86 10.74
CA LEU A 12 18.55 -3.79 9.39
C LEU A 12 19.95 -3.14 9.38
N THR A 13 20.23 -2.21 10.30
CA THR A 13 21.53 -1.53 10.34
C THR A 13 22.58 -2.30 11.14
N ARG A 14 22.16 -3.15 12.09
CA ARG A 14 23.08 -3.91 12.96
C ARG A 14 23.42 -5.29 12.42
N SER A 15 22.50 -5.91 11.67
CA SER A 15 22.66 -7.29 11.24
C SER A 15 22.77 -7.37 9.71
N PRO A 16 23.92 -7.79 9.15
CA PRO A 16 24.09 -7.94 7.71
C PRO A 16 23.17 -9.01 7.09
N ASN A 17 22.57 -9.87 7.93
CA ASN A 17 21.62 -10.92 7.53
C ASN A 17 20.18 -10.63 8.01
N ALA A 18 19.86 -9.40 8.38
CA ALA A 18 18.49 -9.06 8.74
C ALA A 18 17.55 -9.34 7.56
N SER A 19 16.41 -9.97 7.84
CA SER A 19 15.41 -10.23 6.81
C SER A 19 14.92 -8.91 6.20
N SER A 20 14.69 -8.92 4.88
CA SER A 20 14.10 -7.79 4.19
C SER A 20 12.74 -7.45 4.80
N MET A 21 12.47 -6.15 4.95
CA MET A 21 11.17 -5.67 5.38
C MET A 21 10.15 -5.73 4.23
N ASP A 22 9.74 -6.94 3.83
CA ASP A 22 8.67 -7.14 2.86
C ASP A 22 7.31 -6.89 3.51
N ARG A 23 6.96 -5.60 3.60
CA ARG A 23 5.73 -5.12 4.24
C ARG A 23 5.02 -4.09 3.39
N ALA A 24 3.73 -3.94 3.65
CA ALA A 24 2.94 -2.88 3.06
C ALA A 24 3.50 -1.51 3.47
N ILE A 25 3.66 -0.64 2.48
CA ILE A 25 4.01 0.77 2.66
C ILE A 25 2.75 1.57 2.41
N TYR A 26 2.41 2.48 3.32
CA TYR A 26 1.26 3.37 3.18
C TYR A 26 1.75 4.81 3.00
N ALA A 27 1.03 5.59 2.21
CA ALA A 27 1.22 7.03 2.13
C ALA A 27 -0.13 7.74 2.05
N GLU A 28 -0.19 8.96 2.56
CA GLU A 28 -1.39 9.78 2.53
C GLU A 28 -1.10 11.25 2.31
N MET A 29 -2.02 11.91 1.61
CA MET A 29 -2.10 13.36 1.49
C MET A 29 -3.55 13.67 1.16
N LYS A 30 -4.23 14.56 1.91
CA LYS A 30 -5.62 14.90 1.56
C LYS A 30 -5.68 15.42 0.11
N PRO A 31 -6.56 14.88 -0.75
CA PRO A 31 -7.72 14.03 -0.43
C PRO A 31 -7.52 12.49 -0.50
N TRP A 32 -6.33 11.99 -0.79
CA TRP A 32 -6.09 10.57 -1.12
C TRP A 32 -5.19 9.82 -0.13
N CYS A 33 -5.20 8.50 -0.24
CA CYS A 33 -4.23 7.59 0.37
C CYS A 33 -3.83 6.48 -0.59
N MET A 34 -2.73 5.80 -0.30
CA MET A 34 -2.25 4.69 -1.11
C MET A 34 -1.54 3.62 -0.27
N ILE A 35 -1.51 2.41 -0.83
CA ILE A 35 -0.70 1.29 -0.35
C ILE A 35 0.19 0.80 -1.48
N ARG A 36 1.43 0.44 -1.16
CA ARG A 36 2.30 -0.39 -2.00
C ARG A 36 2.58 -1.71 -1.27
N TYR A 37 2.39 -2.83 -1.96
CA TYR A 37 2.72 -4.15 -1.43
C TYR A 37 3.06 -5.14 -2.55
N GLY A 38 4.23 -5.77 -2.46
CA GLY A 38 4.80 -6.53 -3.56
C GLY A 38 5.00 -5.65 -4.80
N ALA A 39 4.61 -6.18 -5.97
CA ALA A 39 4.65 -5.46 -7.24
C ALA A 39 3.63 -4.32 -7.34
N PHE A 40 2.56 -4.33 -6.55
CA PHE A 40 1.40 -3.47 -6.82
C PHE A 40 1.34 -2.23 -5.95
N LYS A 41 0.76 -1.16 -6.52
CA LYS A 41 0.36 0.06 -5.84
C LYS A 41 -1.13 0.32 -6.07
N LEU A 42 -1.87 0.61 -5.01
CA LEU A 42 -3.29 0.95 -5.06
C LEU A 42 -3.51 2.32 -4.42
N VAL A 43 -4.31 3.17 -5.07
CA VAL A 43 -4.65 4.53 -4.64
C VAL A 43 -6.17 4.63 -4.42
N ALA A 44 -6.58 5.36 -3.38
CA ALA A 44 -7.97 5.66 -3.08
C ALA A 44 -8.16 7.12 -2.66
N ASP A 45 -9.27 7.71 -3.08
CA ASP A 45 -9.80 8.93 -2.44
C ASP A 45 -10.40 8.57 -1.09
N LYS A 46 -10.33 9.46 -0.09
CA LYS A 46 -10.74 9.16 1.30
C LYS A 46 -12.22 9.43 1.58
N GLU A 47 -12.86 10.35 0.86
CA GLU A 47 -14.21 10.86 1.16
C GLU A 47 -15.05 11.02 -0.13
N PRO A 48 -15.91 10.04 -0.48
CA PRO A 48 -16.02 8.71 0.12
C PRO A 48 -14.81 7.84 -0.23
N PHE A 49 -14.55 6.80 0.58
CA PHE A 49 -13.44 5.87 0.32
C PHE A 49 -13.66 5.14 -1.01
N THR A 50 -12.93 5.56 -2.05
CA THR A 50 -13.15 5.11 -3.43
C THR A 50 -11.82 4.78 -4.07
N LEU A 51 -11.67 3.56 -4.58
CA LEU A 51 -10.47 3.16 -5.32
C LEU A 51 -10.39 3.93 -6.64
N THR A 52 -9.23 4.49 -6.95
CA THR A 52 -9.04 5.29 -8.17
C THR A 52 -8.02 4.69 -9.13
N HIS A 53 -6.93 4.12 -8.61
CA HIS A 53 -5.86 3.57 -9.43
C HIS A 53 -5.26 2.29 -8.87
N LEU A 54 -4.90 1.37 -9.77
CA LEU A 54 -4.06 0.21 -9.50
C LEU A 54 -2.92 0.19 -10.52
N PHE A 55 -1.68 0.05 -10.06
CA PHE A 55 -0.49 -0.05 -10.91
C PHE A 55 0.32 -1.30 -10.55
N ASP A 56 0.86 -1.98 -11.57
CA ASP A 56 1.89 -2.99 -11.43
C ASP A 56 3.25 -2.34 -11.65
N LEU A 57 4.02 -2.16 -10.58
CA LEU A 57 5.31 -1.48 -10.62
C LEU A 57 6.46 -2.36 -11.14
N GLU A 58 6.25 -3.68 -11.28
CA GLU A 58 7.24 -4.55 -11.92
C GLU A 58 7.18 -4.45 -13.44
N SER A 59 5.96 -4.47 -14.01
CA SER A 59 5.76 -4.36 -15.45
C SER A 59 5.61 -2.91 -15.94
N ASP A 60 5.13 -2.00 -15.09
CA ASP A 60 4.92 -0.57 -15.37
C ASP A 60 5.47 0.31 -14.24
N PRO A 61 6.82 0.43 -14.13
CA PRO A 61 7.48 1.20 -13.07
C PRO A 61 7.19 2.70 -13.13
N TYR A 62 6.62 3.20 -14.23
CA TYR A 62 6.28 4.60 -14.44
C TYR A 62 4.79 4.90 -14.20
N GLU A 63 4.01 3.90 -13.79
CA GLU A 63 2.59 4.05 -13.41
C GLU A 63 1.73 4.67 -14.53
N LEU A 64 1.98 4.28 -15.78
CA LEU A 64 1.31 4.87 -16.94
C LEU A 64 -0.05 4.21 -17.24
N ASN A 65 -0.26 2.98 -16.79
CA ASN A 65 -1.43 2.17 -17.10
C ASN A 65 -2.22 1.86 -15.83
N ASN A 66 -3.39 2.50 -15.68
CA ASN A 66 -4.30 2.18 -14.59
C ASN A 66 -5.01 0.84 -14.85
N LEU A 67 -4.76 -0.14 -13.98
CA LEU A 67 -5.28 -1.50 -14.06
C LEU A 67 -6.56 -1.72 -13.23
N LEU A 68 -7.10 -0.67 -12.61
CA LEU A 68 -8.28 -0.80 -11.77
C LEU A 68 -9.47 -1.36 -12.58
N GLY A 69 -10.12 -2.41 -12.07
CA GLY A 69 -11.25 -3.06 -12.73
C GLY A 69 -10.88 -4.02 -13.87
N HIS A 70 -9.60 -4.19 -14.21
CA HIS A 70 -9.17 -5.23 -15.14
C HIS A 70 -9.32 -6.62 -14.51
N ALA A 71 -9.95 -7.55 -15.24
CA ALA A 71 -10.29 -8.88 -14.74
C ALA A 71 -9.06 -9.67 -14.25
N ASP A 72 -7.93 -9.52 -14.93
CA ASP A 72 -6.68 -10.22 -14.60
C ASP A 72 -6.00 -9.71 -13.31
N HIS A 73 -6.48 -8.59 -12.76
CA HIS A 73 -5.90 -7.95 -11.57
C HIS A 73 -6.87 -7.87 -10.38
N VAL A 74 -8.04 -8.54 -10.45
CA VAL A 74 -9.06 -8.52 -9.39
C VAL A 74 -8.52 -9.00 -8.04
N ASP A 75 -7.68 -10.04 -8.04
CA ASP A 75 -7.11 -10.56 -6.80
C ASP A 75 -6.12 -9.58 -6.15
N ALA A 76 -5.26 -8.94 -6.96
CA ALA A 76 -4.35 -7.90 -6.48
C ALA A 76 -5.14 -6.71 -5.92
N GLN A 77 -6.16 -6.23 -6.68
CA GLN A 77 -7.04 -5.15 -6.26
C GLN A 77 -7.69 -5.46 -4.90
N ARG A 78 -8.33 -6.63 -4.76
CA ARG A 78 -8.98 -7.04 -3.52
C ARG A 78 -8.00 -7.11 -2.34
N LYS A 79 -6.83 -7.73 -2.55
CA LYS A 79 -5.81 -7.89 -1.51
C LYS A 79 -5.30 -6.54 -0.99
N LEU A 80 -5.01 -5.59 -1.89
CA LEU A 80 -4.53 -4.27 -1.52
C LEU A 80 -5.67 -3.42 -0.92
N ALA A 81 -6.89 -3.49 -1.46
CA ALA A 81 -8.04 -2.75 -0.96
C ALA A 81 -8.35 -3.09 0.50
N THR A 82 -8.41 -4.38 0.84
CA THR A 82 -8.63 -4.82 2.23
C THR A 82 -7.58 -4.27 3.18
N LYS A 83 -6.30 -4.25 2.78
CA LYS A 83 -5.21 -3.72 3.60
C LYS A 83 -5.28 -2.20 3.75
N LEU A 84 -5.52 -1.48 2.66
CA LEU A 84 -5.60 -0.02 2.66
C LEU A 84 -6.78 0.46 3.49
N GLU A 85 -7.95 -0.15 3.32
CA GLU A 85 -9.16 0.20 4.08
C GLU A 85 -8.97 -0.08 5.59
N SER A 86 -8.43 -1.25 5.94
CA SER A 86 -8.14 -1.60 7.34
C SER A 86 -7.15 -0.63 8.00
N TRP A 87 -6.11 -0.22 7.25
CA TRP A 87 -5.16 0.78 7.72
C TRP A 87 -5.82 2.15 7.86
N TRP A 88 -6.57 2.60 6.85
CA TRP A 88 -7.25 3.89 6.85
C TRP A 88 -8.22 4.02 8.03
N GLN A 89 -9.02 2.99 8.30
CA GLN A 89 -9.92 2.94 9.45
C GLN A 89 -9.15 3.08 10.77
N ARG A 90 -8.00 2.43 10.93
CA ARG A 90 -7.19 2.51 12.14
C ARG A 90 -6.61 3.91 12.37
N VAL A 91 -6.10 4.56 11.32
CA VAL A 91 -5.42 5.87 11.45
C VAL A 91 -6.36 7.07 11.41
N SER A 92 -7.64 6.85 11.07
CA SER A 92 -8.67 7.90 11.01
C SER A 92 -9.64 7.88 12.18
N SER A 93 -9.53 6.87 13.06
CA SER A 93 -10.36 6.71 14.26
C SER A 93 -9.87 7.57 15.42
#